data_AF-A0A524P8B8-F1
#
_entry.id   AF-A0A524P8B8-F1
#
_cell.length_a   1.000
_cell.length_b   1.000
_cell.length_c   1.000
_cell.angle_alpha   90.00
_cell.angle_beta   90.00
_cell.angle_gamma   90.00
#
_symmetry.space_group_name_H-M   'P 1'
#
loop_
_entity.id
_entity.type
_entity.pdbx_description
1 polymer ?
#
loop_
_entity_poly.entity_id
_entity_poly.type
_entity_poly.pdbx_seq_one_letter_code
_entity_poly.pdbx_strand_id
1 'polypeptide(L)'
;MEQRSRTNLFAGLLLILVGAAFLVAQFAPSWFTWLQPQLNWPLFVVGAGIMLLIIGLLANEPGMAVPACIVGGVGGLLYWQNATGRWDTWSFTWALIPGFVGLGVILSGILSGQTAQAVRDGGRTILVSLVLFTVFGTLMGGELNGVVWPSMLILAGVILFISNLVRKG
;
A
#
# COMPACT_ATOMS: atom_id res chain seq x y z
N MET A 1 5.89 25.81 20.13
CA MET A 1 7.32 25.70 19.73
C MET A 1 7.89 24.29 20.00
N GLU A 2 7.44 23.56 21.03
CA GLU A 2 7.91 22.18 21.33
C GLU A 2 7.60 21.11 20.25
N GLN A 3 6.45 21.18 19.56
CA GLN A 3 6.13 20.20 18.51
C GLN A 3 7.13 20.23 17.35
N ARG A 4 7.55 21.45 16.93
CA ARG A 4 8.47 21.62 15.81
C ARG A 4 9.88 21.11 16.14
N SER A 5 10.33 21.24 17.39
CA SER A 5 11.63 20.70 17.80
C SER A 5 11.62 19.17 17.89
N ARG A 6 10.51 18.57 18.36
CA ARG A 6 10.33 17.11 18.41
C ARG A 6 10.29 16.46 17.03
N THR A 7 9.54 17.03 16.08
CA THR A 7 9.49 16.53 14.69
C THR A 7 10.86 16.61 14.01
N ASN A 8 11.62 17.70 14.23
CA ASN A 8 12.97 17.85 13.67
C ASN A 8 13.99 16.88 14.29
N LEU A 9 13.93 16.64 15.60
CA LEU A 9 14.79 15.66 16.28
C LEU A 9 14.54 14.24 15.77
N PHE A 10 13.29 13.84 15.61
CA PHE A 10 12.97 12.52 15.10
C PHE A 10 13.35 12.38 13.62
N ALA A 11 13.07 13.38 12.78
CA ALA A 11 13.50 13.36 11.38
C ALA A 11 15.03 13.23 11.27
N GLY A 12 15.77 13.94 12.13
CA GLY A 12 17.22 13.78 12.27
C GLY A 12 17.61 12.36 12.70
N LEU A 13 16.96 11.80 13.71
CA LEU A 13 17.21 10.43 14.17
C LEU A 13 16.92 9.38 13.08
N LEU A 14 15.81 9.52 12.35
CA LEU A 14 15.44 8.65 11.24
C LEU A 14 16.52 8.71 10.15
N LEU A 15 16.97 9.90 9.77
CA LEU A 15 18.05 10.08 8.79
C LEU A 15 19.36 9.44 9.29
N ILE A 16 19.68 9.58 10.58
CA ILE A 16 20.85 8.93 11.18
C ILE A 16 20.72 7.40 11.10
N LEU A 17 19.56 6.84 11.44
CA LEU A 17 19.33 5.38 11.39
C LEU A 17 19.40 4.84 9.96
N VAL A 18 18.79 5.54 8.99
CA VAL A 18 18.86 5.17 7.56
C VAL A 18 20.29 5.26 7.05
N GLY A 19 21.01 6.34 7.37
CA GLY A 19 22.42 6.51 6.99
C GLY A 19 23.33 5.46 7.63
N ALA A 20 23.10 5.13 8.90
CA ALA A 20 23.83 4.08 9.61
C ALA A 20 23.56 2.71 8.97
N ALA A 21 22.31 2.40 8.62
CA ALA A 21 21.98 1.16 7.91
C ALA A 21 22.71 1.06 6.56
N PHE A 22 22.78 2.16 5.80
CA PHE A 22 23.54 2.21 4.54
C PHE A 22 25.04 2.05 4.75
N LEU A 23 25.61 2.64 5.81
CA LEU A 23 27.01 2.43 6.17
C LEU A 23 27.29 0.97 6.52
N VAL A 24 26.44 0.35 7.35
CA VAL A 24 26.59 -1.07 7.71
C VAL A 24 26.46 -1.97 6.47
N ALA A 25 25.61 -1.61 5.51
CA ALA A 25 25.52 -2.31 4.23
C ALA A 25 26.80 -2.24 3.39
N GLN A 26 27.58 -1.15 3.49
CA GLN A 26 28.88 -1.05 2.81
C GLN A 26 30.00 -1.80 3.52
N PHE A 27 30.05 -1.76 4.85
CA PHE A 27 31.14 -2.37 5.63
C PHE A 27 30.94 -3.86 5.92
N ALA A 28 29.70 -4.31 6.08
CA ALA A 28 29.34 -5.69 6.38
C ALA A 28 28.27 -6.22 5.40
N PRO A 29 28.58 -6.31 4.09
CA PRO A 29 27.62 -6.78 3.09
C PRO A 29 27.13 -8.21 3.35
N SER A 30 27.90 -9.02 4.10
CA SER A 30 27.51 -10.37 4.54
C SER A 30 26.21 -10.38 5.35
N TRP A 31 25.91 -9.33 6.12
CA TRP A 31 24.68 -9.20 6.91
C TRP A 31 23.45 -8.90 6.05
N PHE A 32 23.66 -8.43 4.83
CA PHE A 32 22.61 -8.10 3.86
C PHE A 32 22.57 -9.08 2.69
N THR A 33 23.20 -10.25 2.82
CA THR A 33 23.17 -11.31 1.79
C THR A 33 21.76 -11.83 1.50
N TRP A 34 20.85 -11.72 2.47
CA TRP A 34 19.41 -11.99 2.28
C TRP A 34 18.71 -10.89 1.46
N LEU A 35 19.26 -9.67 1.47
CA LEU A 35 18.78 -8.47 0.80
C LEU A 35 19.44 -8.36 -0.58
N GLN A 36 19.44 -9.44 -1.37
CA GLN A 36 20.00 -9.46 -2.73
C GLN A 36 19.32 -8.37 -3.58
N PRO A 37 19.95 -7.20 -3.84
CA PRO A 37 19.22 -6.04 -4.35
C PRO A 37 18.63 -6.27 -5.73
N GLN A 38 19.28 -7.13 -6.53
CA GLN A 38 18.84 -7.53 -7.86
C GLN A 38 17.51 -8.30 -7.84
N LEU A 39 17.26 -9.08 -6.78
CA LEU A 39 16.01 -9.84 -6.60
C LEU A 39 15.00 -9.14 -5.69
N ASN A 40 15.45 -8.30 -4.77
CA ASN A 40 14.62 -7.73 -3.72
C ASN A 40 14.39 -6.23 -3.87
N TRP A 41 14.69 -5.64 -5.02
CA TRP A 41 14.49 -4.22 -5.28
C TRP A 41 13.07 -3.70 -4.96
N PRO A 42 11.96 -4.47 -5.13
CA PRO A 42 10.63 -4.00 -4.75
C PRO A 42 10.48 -3.73 -3.25
N LEU A 43 11.30 -4.36 -2.40
CA LEU A 43 11.30 -4.09 -0.96
C LEU A 43 11.76 -2.67 -0.65
N PHE A 44 12.60 -2.04 -1.49
CA PHE A 44 12.94 -0.63 -1.34
C PHE A 44 11.73 0.27 -1.60
N VAL A 45 10.86 -0.11 -2.55
CA VAL A 45 9.61 0.60 -2.82
C VAL A 45 8.65 0.45 -1.63
N VAL A 46 8.49 -0.77 -1.09
CA VAL A 46 7.71 -0.99 0.14
C VAL A 46 8.27 -0.18 1.30
N GLY A 47 9.59 -0.19 1.48
CA GLY A 47 10.30 0.59 2.49
C GLY A 47 10.04 2.09 2.36
N ALA A 48 10.03 2.63 1.15
CA ALA A 48 9.66 4.02 0.91
C ALA A 48 8.21 4.32 1.33
N GLY A 49 7.27 3.42 1.04
CA GLY A 49 5.88 3.53 1.51
C GLY A 49 5.77 3.55 3.03
N ILE A 50 6.48 2.65 3.72
CA ILE A 50 6.55 2.62 5.20
C ILE A 50 7.15 3.93 5.72
N MET A 51 8.21 4.44 5.10
CA MET A 51 8.85 5.69 5.49
C MET A 51 7.89 6.89 5.35
N LEU A 52 7.11 6.95 4.27
CA LEU A 52 6.06 7.97 4.11
C LEU A 52 5.00 7.89 5.22
N LEU A 53 4.57 6.69 5.62
CA LEU A 53 3.62 6.53 6.72
C LEU A 53 4.21 7.01 8.04
N ILE A 54 5.46 6.64 8.34
CA ILE A 54 6.18 7.07 9.53
C ILE A 54 6.27 8.60 9.54
N ILE A 55 6.70 9.22 8.44
CA ILE A 55 6.77 10.69 8.31
C ILE A 55 5.39 11.32 8.57
N GLY A 56 4.33 10.77 8.00
CA GLY A 56 2.95 11.22 8.24
C GLY A 56 2.54 11.21 9.70
N LEU A 57 2.79 10.09 10.40
CA LEU A 57 2.49 9.95 11.83
C LEU A 57 3.25 10.98 12.68
N LEU A 58 4.50 11.25 12.33
CA LEU A 58 5.37 12.17 13.07
C LEU A 58 5.09 13.64 12.80
N ALA A 59 4.69 13.96 11.57
CA ALA A 59 4.23 15.28 11.18
C ALA A 59 2.81 15.56 11.68
N ASN A 60 2.14 14.55 12.27
CA ASN A 60 0.73 14.57 12.62
C ASN A 60 -0.15 14.96 11.41
N GLU A 61 0.18 14.38 10.25
CA GLU A 61 -0.46 14.61 8.97
C GLU A 61 -1.09 13.29 8.46
N PRO A 62 -2.31 12.94 8.92
CA PRO A 62 -2.99 11.70 8.53
C PRO A 62 -3.13 11.51 7.02
N GLY A 63 -3.19 12.60 6.25
CA GLY A 63 -3.26 12.58 4.78
C GLY A 63 -2.10 11.82 4.11
N MET A 64 -0.94 11.74 4.75
CA MET A 64 0.22 10.97 4.26
C MET A 64 -0.02 9.46 4.19
N ALA A 65 -1.06 8.95 4.84
CA ALA A 65 -1.44 7.54 4.72
C ALA A 65 -1.82 7.16 3.27
N VAL A 66 -2.36 8.10 2.48
CA VAL A 66 -2.70 7.86 1.07
C VAL A 66 -1.47 7.58 0.21
N PRO A 67 -0.49 8.49 0.08
CA PRO A 67 0.72 8.21 -0.69
C PRO A 67 1.51 7.03 -0.11
N ALA A 68 1.52 6.83 1.22
CA ALA A 68 2.16 5.67 1.83
C ALA A 68 1.54 4.33 1.38
N CYS A 69 0.21 4.22 1.38
CA CYS A 69 -0.49 3.02 0.92
C CYS A 69 -0.32 2.79 -0.57
N ILE A 70 -0.31 3.84 -1.40
CA ILE A 70 -0.04 3.71 -2.85
C ILE A 70 1.35 3.14 -3.08
N VAL A 71 2.39 3.76 -2.51
CA VAL A 71 3.78 3.35 -2.72
C VAL A 71 4.03 1.96 -2.13
N GLY A 72 3.55 1.70 -0.91
CA GLY A 72 3.66 0.40 -0.26
C GLY A 72 2.91 -0.71 -1.00
N GLY A 73 1.68 -0.43 -1.46
CA GLY A 73 0.87 -1.37 -2.23
C GLY A 73 1.47 -1.71 -3.58
N VAL A 74 1.95 -0.71 -4.32
CA VAL A 74 2.69 -0.92 -5.58
C VAL A 74 3.98 -1.72 -5.33
N GLY A 75 4.73 -1.40 -4.28
CA GLY A 75 5.90 -2.19 -3.88
C GLY A 75 5.56 -3.66 -3.61
N GLY A 76 4.42 -3.92 -2.97
CA GLY A 76 3.91 -5.28 -2.73
C GLY A 76 3.55 -6.02 -4.01
N LEU A 77 2.90 -5.36 -4.98
CA LEU A 77 2.63 -5.94 -6.30
C LEU A 77 3.92 -6.27 -7.03
N LEU A 78 4.85 -5.32 -7.09
CA LEU A 78 6.15 -5.51 -7.74
C LEU A 78 6.94 -6.65 -7.06
N TYR A 79 6.88 -6.77 -5.74
CA TYR A 79 7.51 -7.86 -5.01
C TYR A 79 6.94 -9.22 -5.43
N TRP A 80 5.61 -9.34 -5.45
CA TRP A 80 4.95 -10.59 -5.86
C TRP A 80 5.26 -10.95 -7.32
N GLN A 81 5.25 -9.98 -8.23
CA GLN A 81 5.56 -10.22 -9.64
C GLN A 81 7.03 -10.58 -9.85
N ASN A 82 7.94 -9.91 -9.15
CA ASN A 82 9.36 -10.22 -9.22
C ASN A 82 9.67 -11.61 -8.64
N ALA A 83 9.00 -12.00 -7.56
CA ALA A 83 9.17 -13.33 -6.94
C ALA A 83 8.57 -14.48 -7.76
N THR A 84 7.46 -14.24 -8.46
CA THR A 84 6.77 -15.27 -9.26
C THR A 84 7.19 -15.28 -10.73
N GLY A 85 7.89 -14.26 -11.21
CA GLY A 85 8.19 -14.06 -12.62
C GLY A 85 6.99 -13.64 -13.47
N ARG A 86 5.81 -13.46 -12.86
CA ARG A 86 4.54 -13.15 -13.55
C ARG A 86 4.39 -11.67 -13.89
N TRP A 87 5.24 -11.19 -14.78
CA TRP A 87 5.18 -9.81 -15.26
C TRP A 87 4.01 -9.55 -16.22
N ASP A 88 3.45 -10.60 -16.82
CA ASP A 88 2.21 -10.58 -17.61
C ASP A 88 1.05 -9.91 -16.86
N THR A 89 0.97 -10.13 -15.54
CA THR A 89 -0.12 -9.60 -14.73
C THR A 89 -0.11 -8.08 -14.62
N TRP A 90 1.03 -7.42 -14.91
CA TRP A 90 1.14 -5.96 -14.88
C TRP A 90 0.12 -5.29 -15.80
N SER A 91 -0.29 -5.97 -16.87
CA SER A 91 -1.32 -5.47 -17.80
C SER A 91 -2.66 -5.14 -17.12
N PHE A 92 -2.97 -5.76 -15.97
CA PHE A 92 -4.22 -5.55 -15.24
C PHE A 92 -4.04 -5.26 -13.74
N THR A 93 -2.94 -5.64 -13.08
CA THR A 93 -2.72 -5.41 -11.64
C THR A 93 -2.60 -3.93 -11.26
N TRP A 94 -2.22 -3.05 -12.18
CA TRP A 94 -2.24 -1.60 -11.96
C TRP A 94 -3.64 -1.07 -11.59
N ALA A 95 -4.70 -1.78 -11.98
CA ALA A 95 -6.07 -1.43 -11.61
C ALA A 95 -6.34 -1.57 -10.09
N LEU A 96 -5.42 -2.15 -9.32
CA LEU A 96 -5.44 -2.19 -7.85
C LEU A 96 -4.95 -0.89 -7.20
N ILE A 97 -4.32 0.03 -7.95
CA ILE A 97 -3.79 1.30 -7.41
C ILE A 97 -4.88 2.15 -6.75
N PRO A 98 -6.08 2.36 -7.34
CA PRO A 98 -7.17 3.05 -6.65
C PRO A 98 -7.60 2.36 -5.35
N GLY A 99 -7.45 1.03 -5.26
CA GLY A 99 -7.71 0.27 -4.04
C GLY A 99 -6.73 0.63 -2.94
N PHE A 100 -5.45 0.81 -3.27
CA PHE A 100 -4.45 1.33 -2.33
C PHE A 100 -4.75 2.77 -1.91
N VAL A 101 -5.28 3.61 -2.81
CA VAL A 101 -5.80 4.95 -2.45
C VAL A 101 -6.90 4.81 -1.40
N GLY A 102 -7.88 3.93 -1.63
CA GLY A 102 -8.98 3.70 -0.71
C GLY A 102 -8.53 3.18 0.66
N LEU A 103 -7.54 2.27 0.71
CA LEU A 103 -6.92 1.84 1.97
C LEU A 103 -6.26 3.01 2.70
N GLY A 104 -5.57 3.88 1.97
CA GLY A 104 -4.96 5.08 2.53
C GLY A 104 -5.97 6.09 3.05
N VAL A 105 -7.12 6.24 2.39
CA VAL A 105 -8.24 7.07 2.87
C VAL A 105 -8.79 6.52 4.18
N ILE A 106 -9.02 5.20 4.26
CA ILE A 106 -9.50 4.54 5.49
C ILE A 106 -8.49 4.76 6.62
N LEU A 107 -7.21 4.51 6.37
CA LEU A 107 -6.15 4.68 7.36
C LEU A 107 -6.04 6.14 7.83
N SER A 108 -6.07 7.11 6.91
CA SER A 108 -6.10 8.54 7.24
C SER A 108 -7.31 8.90 8.11
N GLY A 109 -8.49 8.35 7.80
CA GLY A 109 -9.70 8.53 8.60
C GLY A 109 -9.60 7.97 10.01
N ILE A 110 -9.01 6.79 10.17
CA ILE A 110 -8.76 6.18 11.49
C ILE A 110 -7.81 7.08 12.30
N LEU A 111 -6.74 7.56 11.67
CA LEU A 111 -5.76 8.42 12.32
C LEU A 111 -6.31 9.82 12.68
N SER A 112 -7.33 10.29 11.96
CA SER A 112 -7.99 11.59 12.19
C SER A 112 -9.29 11.52 12.99
N GLY A 113 -9.71 10.32 13.43
CA GLY A 113 -10.96 10.12 14.18
C GLY A 113 -12.24 10.16 13.35
N GLN A 114 -12.15 10.21 12.02
CA GLN A 114 -13.27 10.27 11.07
C GLN A 114 -13.54 8.91 10.39
N THR A 115 -13.43 7.83 11.16
CA THR A 115 -13.44 6.44 10.64
C THR A 115 -14.67 6.11 9.81
N ALA A 116 -15.87 6.49 10.24
CA ALA A 116 -17.12 6.11 9.55
C ALA A 116 -17.20 6.69 8.12
N GLN A 117 -16.84 7.96 7.95
CA GLN A 117 -16.82 8.61 6.65
C GLN A 117 -15.71 8.04 5.77
N ALA A 118 -14.51 7.84 6.33
CA ALA A 118 -13.39 7.30 5.59
C ALA A 118 -13.58 5.85 5.12
N VAL A 119 -14.22 4.99 5.93
CA VAL A 119 -14.62 3.63 5.53
C VAL A 119 -15.58 3.66 4.35
N ARG A 120 -16.52 4.61 4.34
CA ARG A 120 -17.46 4.78 3.22
C ARG A 120 -16.74 5.22 1.94
N ASP A 121 -15.94 6.28 2.03
CA ASP A 121 -15.29 6.89 0.86
C ASP A 121 -14.16 5.98 0.31
N GLY A 122 -13.31 5.46 1.20
CA GLY A 122 -12.25 4.53 0.84
C GLY A 122 -12.78 3.18 0.38
N GLY A 123 -13.84 2.67 1.02
CA GLY A 123 -14.49 1.41 0.63
C GLY A 123 -15.07 1.45 -0.78
N ARG A 124 -15.69 2.57 -1.18
CA ARG A 124 -16.16 2.76 -2.57
C ARG A 124 -15.01 2.72 -3.56
N THR A 125 -13.88 3.32 -3.22
CA THR A 125 -12.70 3.37 -4.10
C THR A 125 -12.05 1.98 -4.23
N ILE A 126 -11.95 1.23 -3.14
CA ILE A 126 -11.53 -0.18 -3.14
C ILE A 126 -12.44 -1.01 -4.03
N LEU A 127 -13.75 -0.83 -3.92
CA LEU A 127 -14.68 -1.57 -4.75
C LEU A 127 -14.49 -1.29 -6.23
N VAL A 128 -14.40 -0.02 -6.63
CA VAL A 128 -14.15 0.35 -8.04
C VAL A 128 -12.86 -0.28 -8.53
N SER A 129 -11.80 -0.24 -7.71
CA SER A 129 -10.52 -0.87 -8.03
C SER A 129 -10.61 -2.38 -8.26
N LEU A 130 -11.35 -3.10 -7.40
CA LEU A 130 -11.54 -4.55 -7.54
C LEU A 130 -12.36 -4.90 -8.79
N VAL A 131 -13.38 -4.10 -9.10
CA VAL A 131 -14.17 -4.24 -10.33
C VAL A 131 -13.29 -4.03 -11.56
N LEU A 132 -12.50 -2.95 -11.59
CA LEU A 132 -11.58 -2.68 -12.69
C LEU A 132 -10.52 -3.79 -12.84
N PHE A 133 -9.95 -4.25 -11.73
CA PHE A 133 -8.99 -5.35 -11.74
C PHE A 133 -9.59 -6.63 -12.33
N THR A 134 -10.85 -6.93 -12.02
CA THR A 134 -11.55 -8.09 -12.57
C THR A 134 -11.83 -7.91 -14.06
N VAL A 135 -12.32 -6.74 -14.48
CA VAL A 135 -12.61 -6.43 -15.89
C VAL A 135 -11.33 -6.48 -16.72
N PHE A 136 -10.26 -5.81 -16.30
CA PHE A 136 -9.00 -5.83 -17.04
C PHE A 136 -8.32 -7.20 -16.99
N GLY A 137 -8.37 -7.90 -15.86
CA GLY A 137 -7.79 -9.23 -15.74
C GLY A 137 -8.44 -10.26 -16.66
N THR A 138 -9.76 -10.15 -16.88
CA THR A 138 -10.49 -11.02 -17.81
C THR A 138 -10.25 -10.65 -19.28
N LEU A 139 -10.18 -9.35 -19.61
CA LEU A 139 -9.97 -8.89 -20.99
C LEU A 139 -8.53 -9.05 -21.47
N MET A 140 -7.53 -8.91 -20.59
CA MET A 140 -6.11 -8.88 -20.96
C MET A 140 -5.40 -10.23 -20.75
N GLY A 141 -6.15 -11.33 -20.63
CA GLY A 141 -5.58 -12.68 -20.64
C GLY A 141 -4.92 -13.10 -19.33
N GLY A 142 -5.34 -12.55 -18.19
CA GLY A 142 -5.01 -13.18 -16.92
C GLY A 142 -5.59 -14.59 -16.89
N GLU A 143 -4.80 -15.58 -16.47
CA GLU A 143 -5.28 -16.95 -16.16
C GLU A 143 -6.22 -16.95 -14.93
N LEU A 144 -7.22 -16.08 -14.91
CA LEU A 144 -8.31 -16.06 -13.95
C LEU A 144 -9.25 -17.22 -14.31
N ASN A 145 -8.75 -18.45 -14.16
CA ASN A 145 -9.51 -19.69 -14.27
C ASN A 145 -10.81 -19.58 -13.45
N GLY A 146 -11.87 -20.26 -13.92
CA GLY A 146 -13.30 -20.04 -13.63
C GLY A 146 -13.79 -19.92 -12.18
N VAL A 147 -12.91 -19.96 -11.17
CA VAL A 147 -13.17 -19.78 -9.74
C VAL A 147 -12.72 -18.41 -9.21
N VAL A 148 -11.81 -17.70 -9.89
CA VAL A 148 -11.28 -16.41 -9.42
C VAL A 148 -12.24 -15.25 -9.71
N TRP A 149 -12.92 -15.25 -10.86
CA TRP A 149 -13.91 -14.21 -11.18
C TRP A 149 -15.19 -14.26 -10.29
N PRO A 150 -15.76 -15.44 -9.92
CA PRO A 150 -16.91 -15.50 -9.02
C PRO A 150 -16.54 -15.10 -7.60
N SER A 151 -15.36 -15.47 -7.10
CA SER A 151 -14.90 -15.09 -5.76
C SER A 151 -14.69 -13.58 -5.63
N MET A 152 -14.21 -12.91 -6.68
CA MET A 152 -14.12 -11.44 -6.70
C MET A 152 -15.49 -10.76 -6.77
N LEU A 153 -16.46 -11.30 -7.51
CA LEU A 153 -17.85 -10.81 -7.48
C LEU A 153 -18.48 -10.98 -6.10
N ILE A 154 -18.22 -12.10 -5.43
CA ILE A 154 -18.66 -12.32 -4.04
C ILE A 154 -18.01 -11.29 -3.12
N LEU A 155 -16.71 -11.07 -3.23
CA LEU A 155 -15.99 -10.09 -2.39
C LEU A 155 -16.51 -8.66 -2.62
N ALA A 156 -16.72 -8.28 -3.88
CA ALA A 156 -17.33 -6.99 -4.24
C ALA A 156 -18.76 -6.88 -3.69
N GLY A 157 -19.56 -7.94 -3.80
CA GLY A 157 -20.90 -8.02 -3.22
C GLY A 157 -20.90 -7.87 -1.69
N VAL A 158 -19.96 -8.51 -0.99
CA VAL A 158 -19.78 -8.39 0.46
C VAL A 158 -19.40 -6.96 0.85
N ILE A 159 -18.48 -6.33 0.12
CA ILE A 159 -18.09 -4.94 0.36
C ILE A 159 -19.28 -3.99 0.13
N LEU A 160 -20.09 -4.19 -0.92
CA LEU A 160 -21.34 -3.44 -1.11
C LEU A 160 -22.33 -3.66 0.03
N PHE A 161 -22.47 -4.90 0.49
CA PHE A 161 -23.40 -5.24 1.55
C PHE A 161 -23.01 -4.56 2.87
N ILE A 162 -21.74 -4.66 3.27
CA ILE A 162 -21.21 -4.05 4.49
C ILE A 162 -21.29 -2.52 4.41
N SER A 163 -20.86 -1.92 3.30
CA SER A 163 -20.92 -0.46 3.13
C SER A 163 -22.34 0.08 3.16
N ASN A 164 -23.33 -0.70 2.69
CA ASN A 164 -24.73 -0.31 2.71
C ASN A 164 -25.41 -0.56 4.07
N LEU A 165 -24.93 -1.51 4.88
CA LEU A 165 -25.36 -1.67 6.27
C LEU A 165 -24.91 -0.50 7.14
N VAL A 166 -23.68 -0.02 6.94
CA VAL A 166 -23.14 1.20 7.58
C VAL A 166 -23.88 2.47 7.11
N ARG A 167 -24.70 2.41 6.05
CA ARG A 167 -25.57 3.51 5.61
C ARG A 167 -26.82 3.70 6.49
N LYS A 168 -27.23 2.66 7.24
CA LYS A 168 -28.47 2.64 8.03
C LYS A 168 -28.26 2.75 9.54
N GLY A 169 -27.01 2.75 10.01
CA GLY A 169 -26.64 2.94 11.42
C GLY A 169 -26.21 4.36 11.73
#